data_AF-M1AG34-F1
#
_entry.id   AF-M1AG34-F1
#
_cell.length_a   1.000
_cell.length_b   1.000
_cell.length_c   1.000
_cell.angle_alpha   90.00
_cell.angle_beta   90.00
_cell.angle_gamma   90.00
#
_symmetry.space_group_name_H-M   'P 1'
#
loop_
_entity.id
_entity.type
_entity.pdbx_description
1 polymer ?
#
loop_
_entity_poly.entity_id
_entity_poly.type
_entity_poly.pdbx_seq_one_letter_code
_entity_poly.pdbx_strand_id
1 'polypeptide(L)'
;MKIFAMRAEALIKLHRHEEAYTTIQKVPHIKTELCACLFGSVKTVYLLITRAEAYATVGWFEEATAAAQEATKLDQSNEVIITILRRIEGLASSRLKGNELFRENKFSEASFEYTEGLGQEPYNSILLFNRAACRFKLGQFEKALEDCTAALVLRPSYTKARLRRADCNIKVIRPHLLKT
;
A
#
# COMPACT_ATOMS: atom_id res chain seq x y z
N MET A 1 -6.14 23.54 -1.16
CA MET A 1 -5.18 22.43 -1.45
C MET A 1 -4.26 22.11 -0.28
N LYS A 2 -3.52 23.08 0.29
CA LYS A 2 -2.59 22.85 1.43
C LYS A 2 -3.23 22.14 2.64
N ILE A 3 -4.44 22.52 3.03
CA ILE A 3 -5.17 21.91 4.16
C ILE A 3 -5.42 20.40 3.92
N PHE A 4 -5.78 20.02 2.70
CA PHE A 4 -6.00 18.62 2.35
C PHE A 4 -4.70 17.81 2.39
N ALA A 5 -3.60 18.36 1.88
CA ALA A 5 -2.29 17.71 1.94
C ALA A 5 -1.82 17.51 3.40
N MET A 6 -1.86 18.54 4.25
CA MET A 6 -1.47 18.41 5.66
C MET A 6 -2.35 17.39 6.42
N ARG A 7 -3.67 17.39 6.14
CA ARG A 7 -4.59 16.40 6.72
C ARG A 7 -4.26 14.99 6.25
N ALA A 8 -3.98 14.79 4.97
CA ALA A 8 -3.62 13.48 4.43
C ALA A 8 -2.30 12.97 5.02
N GLU A 9 -1.28 13.83 5.14
CA GLU A 9 0.00 13.48 5.78
C GLU A 9 -0.21 13.01 7.23
N ALA A 10 -1.02 13.73 8.00
CA ALA A 10 -1.34 13.33 9.38
C ALA A 10 -2.06 11.97 9.42
N LEU A 11 -2.99 11.72 8.49
CA LEU A 11 -3.70 10.45 8.40
C LEU A 11 -2.79 9.28 7.99
N ILE A 12 -1.81 9.51 7.12
CA ILE A 12 -0.79 8.52 6.75
C ILE A 12 0.03 8.12 7.98
N LYS A 13 0.50 9.11 8.77
CA LYS A 13 1.25 8.89 10.01
C LYS A 13 0.44 8.16 11.09
N LEU A 14 -0.88 8.28 11.06
CA LEU A 14 -1.81 7.56 11.93
C LEU A 14 -2.28 6.21 11.37
N HIS A 15 -1.72 5.76 10.25
CA HIS A 15 -2.10 4.52 9.55
C HIS A 15 -3.57 4.47 9.09
N ARG A 16 -4.21 5.64 8.93
CA ARG A 16 -5.59 5.79 8.45
C ARG A 16 -5.60 5.96 6.93
N HIS A 17 -5.12 4.95 6.21
CA HIS A 17 -4.78 5.02 4.79
C HIS A 17 -5.99 5.31 3.87
N GLU A 18 -7.16 4.71 4.13
CA GLU A 18 -8.38 5.01 3.37
C GLU A 18 -8.80 6.47 3.51
N GLU A 19 -8.70 7.03 4.71
CA GLU A 19 -9.05 8.42 4.97
C GLU A 19 -8.05 9.39 4.35
N ALA A 20 -6.76 9.04 4.36
CA ALA A 20 -5.72 9.81 3.66
C ALA A 20 -6.02 9.85 2.16
N TYR A 21 -6.30 8.70 1.55
CA TYR A 21 -6.64 8.58 0.13
C TYR A 21 -7.89 9.40 -0.24
N THR A 22 -8.99 9.24 0.51
CA THR A 22 -10.23 9.99 0.26
C THR A 22 -10.05 11.50 0.49
N THR A 23 -9.15 11.91 1.38
CA THR A 23 -8.80 13.32 1.57
C THR A 23 -8.04 13.88 0.35
N ILE A 24 -7.12 13.11 -0.23
CA ILE A 24 -6.39 13.49 -1.44
C ILE A 24 -7.30 13.55 -2.66
N GLN A 25 -8.25 12.62 -2.79
CA GLN A 25 -9.24 12.59 -3.88
C GLN A 25 -10.16 13.83 -3.90
N LYS A 26 -10.34 14.52 -2.76
CA LYS A 26 -11.10 15.78 -2.68
C LYS A 26 -10.34 16.98 -3.24
N VAL A 27 -9.05 16.84 -3.53
CA VAL A 27 -8.25 17.91 -4.13
C VAL A 27 -8.65 18.05 -5.60
N PRO A 28 -9.04 19.25 -6.07
CA PRO A 28 -9.41 19.46 -7.46
C PRO A 28 -8.30 19.02 -8.43
N HIS A 29 -8.69 18.37 -9.52
CA HIS A 29 -7.78 17.97 -10.60
C HIS A 29 -7.35 19.19 -11.42
N ILE A 30 -6.36 19.92 -10.91
CA ILE A 30 -5.72 21.05 -11.57
C ILE A 30 -4.39 20.56 -12.14
N LYS A 31 -4.09 20.93 -13.39
CA LYS A 31 -2.79 20.61 -14.03
C LYS A 31 -1.63 21.08 -13.16
N THR A 32 -0.60 20.25 -13.06
CA THR A 32 0.58 20.48 -12.20
C THR A 32 1.29 21.80 -12.51
N GLU A 33 1.45 22.13 -13.79
CA GLU A 33 2.02 23.41 -14.26
C GLU A 33 1.19 24.61 -13.76
N LEU A 34 -0.13 24.54 -13.90
CA LEU A 34 -1.03 25.60 -13.45
C LEU A 34 -1.00 25.74 -11.92
N CYS A 35 -0.91 24.63 -11.19
CA CYS A 35 -0.72 24.65 -9.73
C CYS A 35 0.59 25.34 -9.33
N ALA A 36 1.70 25.02 -10.01
CA ALA A 36 2.99 25.63 -9.74
C ALA A 36 2.96 27.15 -10.00
N CYS A 37 2.32 27.58 -11.09
CA CYS A 37 2.14 29.00 -11.40
C CYS A 37 1.28 29.74 -10.36
N LEU A 38 0.16 29.15 -9.92
CA LEU A 38 -0.80 29.83 -9.03
C LEU A 38 -0.40 29.81 -7.55
N PHE A 39 0.24 28.73 -7.09
CA PHE A 39 0.47 28.49 -5.66
C PHE A 39 1.96 28.39 -5.28
N GLY A 40 2.85 28.32 -6.27
CA GLY A 40 4.29 28.15 -6.12
C GLY A 40 4.72 26.69 -6.15
N SER A 41 5.89 26.43 -6.74
CA SER A 41 6.44 25.08 -6.96
C SER A 41 6.57 24.27 -5.67
N VAL A 42 7.00 24.87 -4.56
CA VAL A 42 7.17 24.19 -3.27
C VAL A 42 5.85 23.58 -2.76
N LYS A 43 4.74 24.32 -2.86
CA LYS A 43 3.42 23.83 -2.39
C LYS A 43 2.88 22.73 -3.31
N THR A 44 3.15 22.83 -4.61
CA THR A 44 2.77 21.83 -5.61
C THR A 44 3.56 20.54 -5.41
N VAL A 45 4.88 20.64 -5.19
CA VAL A 45 5.75 19.50 -4.86
C VAL A 45 5.25 18.80 -3.59
N TYR A 46 5.01 19.56 -2.51
CA TYR A 46 4.48 18.99 -1.26
C TYR A 46 3.16 18.23 -1.48
N LEU A 47 2.22 18.80 -2.24
CA LEU A 47 0.96 18.13 -2.58
C LEU A 47 1.18 16.82 -3.36
N LEU A 48 2.08 16.82 -4.35
CA LEU A 48 2.37 15.65 -5.18
C LEU A 48 3.02 14.54 -4.37
N ILE A 49 3.95 14.89 -3.48
CA ILE A 49 4.58 13.95 -2.55
C ILE A 49 3.54 13.28 -1.66
N THR A 50 2.71 14.06 -0.97
CA THR A 50 1.68 13.49 -0.09
C THR A 50 0.67 12.65 -0.86
N ARG A 51 0.36 13.03 -2.11
CA ARG A 51 -0.49 12.24 -3.00
C ARG A 51 0.17 10.90 -3.36
N ALA A 52 1.45 10.89 -3.71
CA ALA A 52 2.20 9.68 -4.02
C ALA A 52 2.20 8.71 -2.83
N GLU A 53 2.49 9.20 -1.63
CA GLU A 53 2.45 8.39 -0.41
C GLU A 53 1.04 7.85 -0.11
N ALA A 54 0.01 8.68 -0.23
CA ALA A 54 -1.37 8.25 -0.03
C ALA A 54 -1.74 7.11 -1.00
N TYR A 55 -1.41 7.25 -2.29
CA TYR A 55 -1.63 6.21 -3.29
C TYR A 55 -0.84 4.93 -3.01
N ALA A 56 0.42 5.05 -2.59
CA ALA A 56 1.22 3.88 -2.22
C ALA A 56 0.62 3.10 -1.04
N THR A 57 0.06 3.80 -0.04
CA THR A 57 -0.52 3.15 1.15
C THR A 57 -1.80 2.37 0.84
N VAL A 58 -2.60 2.81 -0.13
CA VAL A 58 -3.76 2.06 -0.64
C VAL A 58 -3.41 1.07 -1.76
N GLY A 59 -2.15 1.09 -2.19
CA GLY A 59 -1.53 0.21 -3.17
C GLY A 59 -1.91 0.48 -4.63
N TRP A 60 -2.14 1.75 -4.94
CA TRP A 60 -2.24 2.30 -6.29
C TRP A 60 -0.82 2.73 -6.71
N PHE A 61 0.04 1.74 -6.97
CA PHE A 61 1.48 1.96 -7.10
C PHE A 61 1.84 2.70 -8.38
N GLU A 62 1.11 2.44 -9.47
CA GLU A 62 1.31 3.08 -10.75
C GLU A 62 1.03 4.59 -10.66
N GLU A 63 -0.08 4.97 -10.01
CA GLU A 63 -0.44 6.37 -9.75
C GLU A 63 0.50 7.02 -8.73
N ALA A 64 0.96 6.25 -7.73
CA ALA A 64 1.93 6.72 -6.74
C ALA A 64 3.25 7.11 -7.41
N THR A 65 3.79 6.23 -8.27
CA THR A 65 5.01 6.47 -9.04
C THR A 65 4.83 7.66 -9.98
N ALA A 66 3.71 7.76 -10.69
CA ALA A 66 3.43 8.89 -11.58
C ALA A 66 3.43 10.23 -10.82
N ALA A 67 2.78 10.29 -9.65
CA ALA A 67 2.74 11.50 -8.83
C ALA A 67 4.13 11.88 -8.29
N ALA A 68 4.95 10.90 -7.88
CA ALA A 68 6.32 11.14 -7.43
C ALA A 68 7.21 11.64 -8.59
N GLN A 69 7.09 11.06 -9.78
CA GLN A 69 7.82 11.50 -10.97
C GLN A 69 7.44 12.92 -11.41
N GLU A 70 6.17 13.30 -11.31
CA GLU A 70 5.75 14.69 -11.52
C GLU A 70 6.40 15.65 -10.51
N ALA A 71 6.53 15.24 -9.25
CA ALA A 71 7.20 16.04 -8.24
C ALA A 71 8.70 16.21 -8.59
N THR A 72 9.37 15.15 -9.02
CA THR A 72 10.78 15.18 -9.45
C THR A 72 11.01 16.15 -10.62
N LYS A 73 10.06 16.26 -11.57
CA LYS A 73 10.17 17.22 -12.68
C LYS A 73 10.22 18.68 -12.21
N LEU A 74 9.58 18.99 -11.09
CA LEU A 74 9.55 20.34 -10.52
C LEU A 74 10.77 20.65 -9.65
N ASP A 75 11.32 19.64 -8.96
CA ASP A 75 12.49 19.78 -8.09
C ASP A 75 13.30 18.47 -8.10
N GLN A 76 14.25 18.37 -9.02
CA GLN A 76 15.06 17.16 -9.22
C GLN A 76 16.06 16.91 -8.09
N SER A 77 16.47 17.97 -7.40
CA SER A 77 17.45 17.93 -6.31
C SER A 77 16.85 17.57 -4.96
N ASN A 78 15.53 17.39 -4.88
CA ASN A 78 14.85 17.19 -3.61
C ASN A 78 15.07 15.77 -3.07
N GLU A 79 15.88 15.66 -2.02
CA GLU A 79 16.19 14.37 -1.36
C GLU A 79 14.93 13.65 -0.85
N VAL A 80 13.89 14.39 -0.44
CA VAL A 80 12.63 13.81 0.05
C VAL A 80 11.90 13.09 -1.08
N ILE A 81 11.81 13.72 -2.26
CA ILE A 81 11.18 13.11 -3.44
C ILE A 81 11.91 11.85 -3.86
N ILE A 82 13.24 11.91 -3.93
CA ILE A 82 14.08 10.78 -4.33
C ILE A 82 13.89 9.60 -3.36
N THR A 83 13.88 9.89 -2.06
CA THR A 83 13.68 8.86 -1.02
C THR A 83 12.32 8.19 -1.14
N ILE A 84 11.27 8.98 -1.36
CA ILE A 84 9.89 8.49 -1.50
C ILE A 84 9.72 7.69 -2.78
N LEU A 85 10.26 8.16 -3.90
CA LEU A 85 10.21 7.45 -5.18
C LEU A 85 10.89 6.08 -5.07
N ARG A 86 12.11 6.02 -4.51
CA ARG A 86 12.83 4.76 -4.29
C ARG A 86 12.02 3.78 -3.44
N ARG A 87 11.34 4.28 -2.41
CA ARG A 87 10.47 3.48 -1.54
C ARG A 87 9.26 2.93 -2.30
N ILE A 88 8.56 3.77 -3.07
CA ILE A 88 7.40 3.35 -3.86
C ILE A 88 7.80 2.32 -4.91
N GLU A 89 8.92 2.52 -5.59
CA GLU A 89 9.47 1.59 -6.58
C GLU A 89 9.88 0.26 -5.94
N GLY A 90 10.53 0.29 -4.77
CA GLY A 90 10.85 -0.90 -4.00
C GLY A 90 9.62 -1.72 -3.64
N LEU A 91 8.57 -1.07 -3.11
CA LEU A 91 7.30 -1.71 -2.78
C LEU A 91 6.59 -2.28 -4.02
N ALA A 92 6.57 -1.52 -5.12
CA ALA A 92 6.00 -1.97 -6.38
C ALA A 92 6.74 -3.20 -6.93
N SER A 93 8.08 -3.19 -6.86
CA SER A 93 8.94 -4.29 -7.28
C SER A 93 8.67 -5.56 -6.46
N SER A 94 8.72 -5.48 -5.12
CA SER A 94 8.41 -6.61 -4.23
C SER A 94 7.00 -7.17 -4.49
N ARG A 95 6.01 -6.28 -4.72
CA ARG A 95 4.65 -6.70 -5.08
C ARG A 95 4.62 -7.46 -6.41
N LEU A 96 5.26 -6.93 -7.45
CA LEU A 96 5.22 -7.51 -8.79
C LEU A 96 5.92 -8.87 -8.82
N LYS A 97 7.13 -8.95 -8.23
CA LYS A 97 7.90 -10.20 -8.13
C LYS A 97 7.16 -11.25 -7.30
N GLY A 98 6.60 -10.88 -6.15
CA GLY A 98 5.75 -11.76 -5.36
C GLY A 98 4.51 -12.24 -6.14
N ASN A 99 3.88 -11.38 -6.94
CA ASN A 99 2.71 -11.74 -7.75
C ASN A 99 3.06 -12.70 -8.88
N GLU A 100 4.25 -12.57 -9.46
CA GLU A 100 4.78 -13.48 -10.48
C GLU A 100 5.05 -14.87 -9.90
N LEU A 101 5.81 -14.94 -8.82
CA LEU A 101 6.08 -16.20 -8.10
C LEU A 101 4.78 -16.88 -7.64
N PHE A 102 3.78 -16.09 -7.20
CA PHE A 102 2.47 -16.63 -6.84
C PHE A 102 1.76 -17.28 -8.04
N ARG A 103 1.83 -16.67 -9.23
CA ARG A 103 1.26 -17.23 -10.47
C ARG A 103 1.96 -18.51 -10.89
N GLU A 104 3.24 -18.66 -10.57
CA GLU A 104 4.04 -19.86 -10.79
C GLU A 104 3.83 -20.94 -9.70
N ASN A 105 2.93 -20.72 -8.73
CA ASN A 105 2.72 -21.56 -7.54
C ASN A 105 3.94 -21.69 -6.61
N LYS A 106 4.93 -20.81 -6.74
CA LYS A 106 6.10 -20.70 -5.84
C LYS A 106 5.73 -19.88 -4.60
N PHE A 107 4.84 -20.44 -3.77
CA PHE A 107 4.21 -19.69 -2.68
C PHE A 107 5.18 -19.31 -1.55
N SER A 108 6.21 -20.09 -1.30
CA SER A 108 7.21 -19.78 -0.26
C SER A 108 8.05 -18.57 -0.66
N GLU A 109 8.52 -18.56 -1.90
CA GLU A 109 9.30 -17.48 -2.50
C GLU A 109 8.45 -16.23 -2.67
N ALA A 110 7.19 -16.36 -3.10
CA ALA A 110 6.26 -15.23 -3.13
C ALA A 110 6.06 -14.62 -1.74
N SER A 111 5.89 -15.46 -0.70
CA SER A 111 5.77 -14.99 0.68
C SER A 111 7.01 -14.26 1.18
N PHE A 112 8.20 -14.68 0.72
CA PHE A 112 9.47 -14.02 1.03
C PHE A 112 9.52 -12.62 0.41
N GLU A 113 9.22 -12.47 -0.88
CA GLU A 113 9.22 -11.16 -1.56
C GLU A 113 8.25 -10.17 -0.92
N TYR A 114 7.05 -10.62 -0.52
CA TYR A 114 6.13 -9.75 0.22
C TYR A 114 6.64 -9.38 1.61
N THR A 115 7.40 -10.27 2.25
CA THR A 115 8.01 -9.99 3.56
C THR A 115 9.12 -8.94 3.44
N GLU A 116 9.93 -9.00 2.39
CA GLU A 116 10.93 -7.96 2.10
C GLU A 116 10.27 -6.59 1.89
N GLY A 117 9.19 -6.53 1.11
CA GLY A 117 8.42 -5.29 0.94
C GLY A 117 7.81 -4.78 2.25
N LEU A 118 7.31 -5.67 3.11
CA LEU A 118 6.80 -5.32 4.43
C LEU A 118 7.90 -4.88 5.41
N GLY A 119 9.16 -5.27 5.17
CA GLY A 119 10.31 -4.73 5.91
C GLY A 119 10.50 -3.23 5.68
N GLN A 120 10.12 -2.72 4.50
CA GLN A 120 10.20 -1.31 4.14
C GLN A 120 8.92 -0.52 4.47
N GLU A 121 7.77 -1.17 4.38
CA GLU A 121 6.48 -0.60 4.80
C GLU A 121 5.64 -1.64 5.56
N PRO A 122 5.80 -1.75 6.89
CA PRO A 122 5.11 -2.75 7.71
C PRO A 122 3.59 -2.64 7.65
N TYR A 123 3.09 -1.43 7.36
CA TYR A 123 1.67 -1.09 7.38
C TYR A 123 1.06 -1.07 5.97
N ASN A 124 1.48 -1.96 5.08
CA ASN A 124 0.91 -2.08 3.74
C ASN A 124 -0.17 -3.17 3.67
N SER A 125 -1.44 -2.76 3.59
CA SER A 125 -2.58 -3.69 3.54
C SER A 125 -2.54 -4.65 2.34
N ILE A 126 -2.00 -4.24 1.19
CA ILE A 126 -1.91 -5.08 -0.01
C ILE A 126 -0.87 -6.18 0.17
N LEU A 127 0.34 -5.83 0.62
CA LEU A 127 1.41 -6.82 0.84
C LEU A 127 1.03 -7.82 1.93
N LEU A 128 0.39 -7.36 3.02
CA LEU A 128 -0.17 -8.24 4.04
C LEU A 128 -1.20 -9.22 3.45
N PHE A 129 -2.16 -8.72 2.66
CA PHE A 129 -3.17 -9.58 2.02
C PHE A 129 -2.54 -10.60 1.05
N ASN A 130 -1.55 -10.19 0.27
CA ASN A 130 -0.87 -11.06 -0.68
C ASN A 130 -0.02 -12.12 0.03
N ARG A 131 0.68 -11.75 1.12
CA ARG A 131 1.39 -12.71 1.97
C ARG A 131 0.42 -13.69 2.64
N ALA A 132 -0.74 -13.22 3.10
CA ALA A 132 -1.79 -14.08 3.62
C ALA A 132 -2.28 -15.10 2.58
N ALA A 133 -2.37 -14.72 1.31
CA ALA A 133 -2.73 -15.64 0.23
C ALA A 133 -1.68 -16.76 0.06
N CYS A 134 -0.39 -16.43 0.14
CA CYS A 134 0.69 -17.41 0.09
C CYS A 134 0.65 -18.36 1.28
N ARG A 135 0.55 -17.82 2.49
CA ARG A 135 0.47 -18.58 3.74
C ARG A 135 -0.73 -19.54 3.74
N PHE A 136 -1.88 -19.09 3.23
CA PHE A 136 -3.04 -19.94 3.06
C PHE A 136 -2.78 -21.12 2.12
N LYS A 137 -2.11 -20.89 0.98
CA LYS A 137 -1.73 -21.94 0.03
C LYS A 137 -0.71 -22.93 0.61
N LEU A 138 0.14 -22.46 1.52
CA LEU A 138 1.10 -23.28 2.27
C LEU A 138 0.50 -24.01 3.49
N GLY A 139 -0.81 -23.87 3.74
CA GLY A 139 -1.49 -24.48 4.90
C GLY A 139 -1.20 -23.78 6.24
N GLN A 140 -0.55 -22.62 6.23
CA GLN A 140 -0.24 -21.83 7.42
C GLN A 140 -1.43 -20.91 7.78
N PHE A 141 -2.56 -21.51 8.14
CA PHE A 141 -3.84 -20.80 8.25
C PHE A 141 -3.88 -19.75 9.36
N GLU A 142 -3.23 -20.00 10.49
CA GLU A 142 -3.13 -19.08 11.62
C GLU A 142 -2.36 -17.82 11.23
N LYS A 143 -1.19 -17.99 10.60
CA LYS A 143 -0.37 -16.88 10.11
C LYS A 143 -1.05 -16.09 8.98
N ALA A 144 -1.85 -16.77 8.15
CA ALA A 144 -2.67 -16.10 7.13
C ALA A 144 -3.80 -15.27 7.75
N LEU A 145 -4.39 -15.77 8.84
CA LEU A 145 -5.42 -15.07 9.60
C LEU A 145 -4.88 -13.81 10.28
N GLU A 146 -3.67 -13.88 10.86
CA GLU A 146 -2.96 -12.72 11.42
C GLU A 146 -2.75 -11.64 10.37
N ASP A 147 -2.21 -11.99 9.20
CA ASP A 147 -1.98 -11.05 8.11
C ASP A 147 -3.28 -10.43 7.59
N CYS A 148 -4.34 -11.23 7.42
CA CYS A 148 -5.64 -10.70 7.01
C CYS A 148 -6.22 -9.74 8.06
N THR A 149 -6.00 -10.01 9.34
CA THR A 149 -6.46 -9.16 10.44
C THR A 149 -5.71 -7.84 10.44
N ALA A 150 -4.38 -7.88 10.33
CA ALA A 150 -3.56 -6.67 10.20
C ALA A 150 -3.96 -5.84 8.96
N ALA A 151 -4.18 -6.47 7.81
CA ALA A 151 -4.65 -5.78 6.60
C ALA A 151 -6.01 -5.09 6.81
N LEU A 152 -6.92 -5.70 7.57
CA LEU A 152 -8.25 -5.14 7.86
C LEU A 152 -8.23 -4.04 8.93
N VAL A 153 -7.26 -4.03 9.84
CA VAL A 153 -7.04 -2.89 10.75
C VAL A 153 -6.65 -1.64 9.95
N LEU A 154 -5.77 -1.81 8.97
CA LEU A 154 -5.28 -0.73 8.10
C LEU A 154 -6.32 -0.30 7.05
N ARG A 155 -7.07 -1.26 6.53
CA ARG A 155 -8.03 -1.08 5.46
C ARG A 155 -9.33 -1.84 5.79
N PRO A 156 -10.21 -1.27 6.64
CA PRO A 156 -11.45 -1.93 7.03
C PRO A 156 -12.36 -2.26 5.85
N SER A 157 -12.31 -1.50 4.75
CA SER A 157 -13.11 -1.76 3.56
C SER A 157 -12.56 -2.89 2.67
N TYR A 158 -11.46 -3.56 3.04
CA TYR A 158 -10.78 -4.52 2.17
C TYR A 158 -11.51 -5.87 2.06
N THR A 159 -12.54 -5.92 1.21
CA THR A 159 -13.41 -7.10 1.04
C THR A 159 -12.64 -8.39 0.75
N LYS A 160 -11.58 -8.34 -0.07
CA LYS A 160 -10.75 -9.53 -0.38
C LYS A 160 -10.08 -10.10 0.87
N ALA A 161 -9.54 -9.25 1.75
CA ALA A 161 -8.95 -9.67 3.02
C ALA A 161 -10.00 -10.25 3.99
N ARG A 162 -11.20 -9.66 4.02
CA ARG A 162 -12.32 -10.19 4.82
C ARG A 162 -12.73 -11.61 4.40
N LEU A 163 -12.88 -11.84 3.09
CA LEU A 163 -13.21 -13.17 2.55
C LEU A 163 -12.12 -14.19 2.89
N ARG A 164 -10.85 -13.84 2.64
CA ARG A 164 -9.73 -14.74 2.96
C ARG A 164 -9.64 -15.05 4.45
N ARG A 165 -9.89 -14.07 5.34
CA ARG A 165 -9.94 -14.30 6.79
C ARG A 165 -11.05 -15.29 7.17
N ALA A 166 -12.21 -15.21 6.51
CA ALA A 166 -13.29 -16.18 6.71
C ALA A 166 -12.85 -17.60 6.28
N ASP A 167 -12.20 -17.73 5.12
CA ASP A 167 -11.64 -19.02 4.66
C ASP A 167 -10.62 -19.58 5.65
N CYS A 168 -9.73 -18.72 6.19
CA CYS A 168 -8.76 -19.12 7.22
C CYS A 168 -9.47 -19.63 8.48
N ASN A 169 -10.47 -18.91 9.00
CA ASN A 169 -11.23 -19.34 10.17
C ASN A 169 -11.88 -20.71 9.97
N ILE A 170 -12.47 -20.97 8.81
CA ILE A 170 -13.05 -22.28 8.50
C ILE A 170 -11.97 -23.38 8.57
N LYS A 171 -10.77 -23.09 8.07
CA LYS A 171 -9.63 -24.01 8.07
C LYS A 171 -8.94 -24.17 9.43
N VAL A 172 -9.04 -23.20 10.34
CA VAL A 172 -8.50 -23.30 11.71
C VAL A 172 -9.49 -24.01 12.65
N ILE A 173 -10.79 -23.80 12.46
CA ILE A 173 -11.84 -24.42 13.30
C ILE A 173 -12.06 -25.89 12.93
N ARG A 174 -12.07 -26.24 11.63
CA ARG A 174 -12.31 -27.62 11.16
C ARG A 174 -11.25 -28.69 11.46
N PRO A 175 -9.94 -28.44 11.67
CA PRO A 175 -8.97 -29.49 12.00
C PRO A 175 -9.29 -30.21 13.32
N HIS A 176 -10.08 -29.60 14.21
CA HIS A 176 -10.55 -30.23 15.45
C HIS A 176 -11.74 -31.16 15.25
N LEU A 177 -12.53 -30.99 14.18
CA LEU A 177 -13.77 -31.75 13.94
C LEU A 177 -13.59 -32.99 13.04
N LEU A 178 -12.40 -33.19 12.48
CA LEU A 178 -12.06 -34.34 11.62
C LEU A 178 -11.22 -35.41 12.33
N LYS A 179 -11.08 -35.31 13.66
CA LYS A 179 -10.34 -36.27 14.51
C LYS A 179 -11.23 -37.15 15.39
N THR A 180 -12.54 -37.16 15.15
CA THR A 180 -13.53 -38.07 15.75
C THR A 180 -14.14 -38.94 14.68
#